data_AF-A0A222P2K3-F1
#
_entry.id   AF-A0A222P2K3-F1
#
_cell.length_a   1.000
_cell.length_b   1.000
_cell.length_c   1.000
_cell.angle_alpha   90.00
_cell.angle_beta   90.00
_cell.angle_gamma   90.00
#
_symmetry.space_group_name_H-M   'P 1'
#
loop_
_entity.id
_entity.type
_entity.pdbx_description
1 polymer ?
#
loop_
_entity_poly.entity_id
_entity_poly.type
_entity_poly.pdbx_seq_one_letter_code
_entity_poly.pdbx_strand_id
1 'polypeptide(L)'
;MLDLAILTEFNHALVYGFEPESSPQRLAGSETFEDALFPEAGQHHDVLNAYLYAQNIILPRIQEIGLPNVSPTMLIEWVKTIHGFIGKSLMQAHGRKSGEYTNEIVFRWHLGAELGVHFTLYLSDLHECKSPQQFAKFLNKQFDMNYQSALDFINLLEKIAKDKNYTIHESLQPSINYESPGIKGILVQSKLASAYNLNLLSEREKSTVNKIVKICMLPPLIPEAMNRWAQTTLSNLHACDTKDLKKVSEFLAITFYELTEVHPFGNANGRTATCLINTFLRALGYPSIVLRYPGEREDKDSLYQKALAEIDSSLVLLIELIHTRVIEAQEKAFSNEKLKKLITLRVALSDLLQETKSKYPEFNLIAFQKQVFSSPEVLFAMQMADETEASIFVLSMSLDKLSHVPEKLEQEKQKRLTLFSTSTLDSKQINAVINALEKISGQSGWKHNAKKGFVTWLEISDMKKAKEIACHIESTKTTKVTLSRRADNKIPVIKCEDIDYQKLINAADLVDDEKLSKDKGFDYK
;
A
#
# COMPACT_ATOMS: atom_id res chain seq x y z
N MET A 1 -8.19 1.10 12.60
CA MET A 1 -9.38 1.89 12.27
C MET A 1 -9.00 3.35 12.32
N LEU A 2 -9.41 4.14 11.32
CA LEU A 2 -9.16 5.59 11.28
C LEU A 2 -10.04 6.30 12.31
N ASP A 3 -9.55 6.44 13.55
CA ASP A 3 -10.23 7.22 14.57
C ASP A 3 -9.91 8.69 14.38
N LEU A 4 -10.90 9.47 13.92
CA LEU A 4 -10.75 10.91 13.75
C LEU A 4 -11.05 11.68 15.05
N ALA A 5 -11.69 11.06 16.05
CA ALA A 5 -12.09 11.75 17.27
C ALA A 5 -10.89 12.18 18.13
N ILE A 6 -9.75 11.51 17.98
CA ILE A 6 -8.48 11.89 18.63
C ILE A 6 -7.85 13.17 18.05
N LEU A 7 -8.32 13.62 16.88
CA LEU A 7 -7.91 14.88 16.29
C LEU A 7 -8.86 15.98 16.78
N THR A 8 -8.41 16.71 17.80
CA THR A 8 -9.23 17.69 18.54
C THR A 8 -8.91 19.13 18.18
N GLU A 9 -7.68 19.41 17.73
CA GLU A 9 -7.23 20.76 17.37
C GLU A 9 -7.47 21.11 15.90
N PHE A 10 -7.58 20.11 15.03
CA PHE A 10 -7.66 20.30 13.59
C PHE A 10 -8.97 19.72 13.04
N ASN A 11 -9.50 20.34 11.98
CA ASN A 11 -10.69 19.87 11.29
C ASN A 11 -10.44 18.48 10.69
N HIS A 12 -11.32 17.53 10.99
CA HIS A 12 -11.28 16.14 10.47
C HIS A 12 -11.24 16.07 8.94
N ALA A 13 -11.81 17.06 8.25
CA ALA A 13 -11.81 17.15 6.79
C ALA A 13 -10.41 17.26 6.18
N LEU A 14 -9.41 17.66 6.95
CA LEU A 14 -8.00 17.62 6.53
C LEU A 14 -7.51 16.19 6.26
N VAL A 15 -8.10 15.20 6.95
CA VAL A 15 -7.74 13.78 6.84
C VAL A 15 -8.59 13.06 5.81
N TYR A 16 -9.91 13.26 5.79
CA TYR A 16 -10.79 12.55 4.86
C TYR A 16 -11.03 13.30 3.53
N GLY A 17 -10.76 14.60 3.47
CA GLY A 17 -11.08 15.45 2.32
C GLY A 17 -9.98 15.57 1.29
N PHE A 18 -8.76 15.08 1.56
CA PHE A 18 -7.69 15.08 0.56
C PHE A 18 -7.81 13.86 -0.37
N GLU A 19 -7.31 14.01 -1.59
CA GLU A 19 -7.23 12.90 -2.55
C GLU A 19 -5.88 12.20 -2.43
N PRO A 20 -5.82 10.90 -2.13
CA PRO A 20 -4.59 10.13 -2.14
C PRO A 20 -4.06 9.98 -3.57
N GLU A 21 -2.75 9.82 -3.70
CA GLU A 21 -2.11 9.51 -4.99
C GLU A 21 -2.05 7.99 -5.21
N SER A 22 -2.24 7.55 -6.44
CA SER A 22 -2.21 6.13 -6.79
C SER A 22 -0.78 5.58 -6.86
N SER A 23 -0.61 4.30 -6.54
CA SER A 23 0.67 3.60 -6.67
C SER A 23 1.11 3.43 -8.14
N PRO A 24 2.40 3.19 -8.42
CA PRO A 24 2.87 2.87 -9.76
C PRO A 24 2.12 1.70 -10.41
N GLN A 25 1.84 0.65 -9.64
CA GLN A 25 1.15 -0.55 -10.11
C GLN A 25 -0.30 -0.25 -10.48
N ARG A 26 -0.99 0.58 -9.68
CA ARG A 26 -2.35 1.04 -10.02
C ARG A 26 -2.35 1.91 -11.27
N LEU A 27 -1.38 2.80 -11.42
CA LEU A 27 -1.22 3.61 -12.64
C LEU A 27 -0.91 2.74 -13.87
N ALA A 28 -0.27 1.58 -13.67
CA ALA A 28 -0.05 0.57 -14.71
C ALA A 28 -1.27 -0.34 -14.96
N GLY A 29 -2.41 -0.07 -14.32
CA GLY A 29 -3.67 -0.78 -14.53
C GLY A 29 -3.96 -1.93 -13.56
N SER A 30 -3.19 -2.07 -12.48
CA SER A 30 -3.51 -3.06 -11.44
C SER A 30 -4.71 -2.61 -10.61
N GLU A 31 -5.66 -3.53 -10.42
CA GLU A 31 -6.87 -3.32 -9.61
C GLU A 31 -6.88 -4.17 -8.33
N THR A 32 -5.75 -4.76 -7.93
CA THR A 32 -5.67 -5.54 -6.69
C THR A 32 -5.85 -4.64 -5.47
N PHE A 33 -6.35 -5.19 -4.35
CA PHE A 33 -6.39 -4.43 -3.10
C PHE A 33 -5.00 -3.99 -2.62
N GLU A 34 -3.96 -4.78 -2.89
CA GLU A 34 -2.57 -4.46 -2.51
C GLU A 34 -2.03 -3.25 -3.27
N ASP A 35 -2.35 -3.14 -4.55
CA ASP A 35 -1.84 -2.06 -5.40
C ASP A 35 -2.72 -0.82 -5.33
N ALA A 36 -4.04 -0.99 -5.15
CA ALA A 36 -5.00 0.09 -5.26
C ALA A 36 -5.53 0.59 -3.91
N LEU A 37 -5.93 -0.32 -3.01
CA LEU A 37 -6.61 0.04 -1.75
C LEU A 37 -5.61 0.37 -0.65
N PHE A 38 -4.61 -0.48 -0.41
CA PHE A 38 -3.70 -0.33 0.73
C PHE A 38 -2.88 0.96 0.68
N PRO A 39 -2.26 1.36 -0.46
CA PRO A 39 -1.46 2.58 -0.51
C PRO A 39 -2.29 3.85 -0.32
N GLU A 40 -3.51 3.88 -0.84
CA GLU A 40 -4.41 5.04 -0.69
C GLU A 40 -4.97 5.14 0.73
N ALA A 41 -5.37 4.01 1.32
CA ALA A 41 -5.80 3.97 2.72
C ALA A 41 -4.66 4.36 3.68
N GLY A 42 -3.44 3.90 3.42
CA GLY A 42 -2.25 4.24 4.21
C GLY A 42 -1.98 5.74 4.22
N GLN A 43 -2.17 6.43 3.09
CA GLN A 43 -2.01 7.89 3.03
C GLN A 43 -2.98 8.64 3.97
N HIS A 44 -4.19 8.13 4.23
CA HIS A 44 -5.11 8.77 5.20
C HIS A 44 -4.60 8.63 6.64
N HIS A 45 -4.03 7.47 7.00
CA HIS A 45 -3.36 7.31 8.30
C HIS A 45 -2.15 8.24 8.43
N ASP A 46 -1.37 8.37 7.36
CA ASP A 46 -0.20 9.23 7.32
C ASP A 46 -0.55 10.71 7.55
N VAL A 47 -1.61 11.20 6.90
CA VAL A 47 -2.11 12.56 7.12
C VAL A 47 -2.64 12.74 8.54
N LEU A 48 -3.40 11.78 9.08
CA LEU A 48 -3.84 11.82 10.49
C LEU A 48 -2.65 11.94 11.43
N ASN A 49 -1.63 11.08 11.26
CA ASN A 49 -0.44 11.06 12.11
C ASN A 49 0.36 12.37 12.04
N ALA A 50 0.43 13.01 10.88
CA ALA A 50 1.07 14.31 10.73
C ALA A 50 0.35 15.41 11.50
N TYR A 51 -0.98 15.46 11.43
CA TYR A 51 -1.77 16.41 12.20
C TYR A 51 -1.78 16.10 13.70
N LEU A 52 -1.70 14.83 14.11
CA LEU A 52 -1.49 14.45 15.51
C LEU A 52 -0.10 14.87 16.01
N TYR A 53 0.94 14.80 15.18
CA TYR A 53 2.25 15.34 15.52
C TYR A 53 2.20 16.86 15.70
N ALA A 54 1.53 17.57 14.79
CA ALA A 54 1.31 19.01 14.95
C ALA A 54 0.54 19.33 16.25
N GLN A 55 -0.52 18.58 16.54
CA GLN A 55 -1.38 18.75 17.72
C GLN A 55 -0.64 18.45 19.03
N ASN A 56 0.07 17.34 19.10
CA ASN A 56 0.57 16.80 20.36
C ASN A 56 2.02 17.21 20.64
N ILE A 57 2.77 17.66 19.62
CA ILE A 57 4.19 18.01 19.75
C ILE A 57 4.45 19.47 19.39
N ILE A 58 4.05 19.91 18.19
CA ILE A 58 4.40 21.27 17.72
C ILE A 58 3.64 22.34 18.50
N LEU A 59 2.30 22.26 18.55
CA LEU A 59 1.49 23.28 19.23
C LEU A 59 1.83 23.42 20.73
N PRO A 60 1.97 22.34 21.52
CA PRO A 60 2.38 22.46 22.92
C PRO A 60 3.78 23.03 23.07
N ARG A 61 4.71 22.69 22.17
CA ARG A 61 6.06 23.26 22.20
C ARG A 61 6.05 24.76 21.92
N ILE A 62 5.25 25.22 20.95
CA ILE A 62 5.05 26.65 20.68
C ILE A 62 4.43 27.36 21.88
N GLN A 63 3.46 26.74 22.57
CA GLN A 63 2.87 27.31 23.79
C GLN A 63 3.89 27.44 24.93
N GLU A 64 4.80 26.47 25.06
CA GLU A 64 5.85 26.45 26.09
C GLU A 64 6.92 27.54 25.85
N ILE A 65 7.46 27.62 24.62
CA ILE A 65 8.60 28.51 24.33
C ILE A 65 8.16 29.86 23.75
N GLY A 66 6.94 29.97 23.22
CA GLY A 66 6.46 31.12 22.46
C GLY A 66 6.95 31.11 21.00
N LEU A 67 6.11 31.56 20.06
CA LEU A 67 6.44 31.68 18.63
C LEU A 67 7.78 32.41 18.36
N PRO A 68 8.13 33.52 19.06
CA PRO A 68 9.39 34.24 18.81
C PRO A 68 10.68 33.42 19.06
N ASN A 69 10.57 32.33 19.83
CA ASN A 69 11.70 31.49 20.20
C ASN A 69 11.83 30.22 19.34
N VAL A 70 10.97 30.06 18.32
CA VAL A 70 11.13 29.00 17.32
C VAL A 70 12.37 29.30 16.49
N SER A 71 13.30 28.36 16.43
CA SER A 71 14.53 28.50 15.64
C SER A 71 14.37 27.92 14.22
N PRO A 72 15.20 28.35 13.24
CA PRO A 72 15.19 27.77 11.90
C PRO A 72 15.39 26.24 11.90
N THR A 73 16.27 25.73 12.77
CA THR A 73 16.51 24.29 12.91
C THR A 73 15.27 23.54 13.41
N MET A 74 14.53 24.10 14.38
CA MET A 74 13.28 23.50 14.84
C MET A 74 12.24 23.45 13.72
N LEU A 75 12.08 24.55 12.97
CA LEU A 75 11.11 24.63 11.87
C LEU A 75 11.44 23.59 10.77
N ILE A 76 12.71 23.44 10.41
CA ILE A 76 13.14 22.43 9.43
C ILE A 76 12.86 21.01 9.93
N GLU A 77 13.17 20.71 11.19
CA GLU A 77 12.90 19.39 11.77
C GLU A 77 11.40 19.09 11.86
N TRP A 78 10.56 20.09 12.16
CA TRP A 78 9.11 19.95 12.09
C TRP A 78 8.64 19.62 10.67
N VAL A 79 9.11 20.35 9.66
CA VAL A 79 8.75 20.10 8.25
C VAL A 79 9.17 18.69 7.82
N LYS A 80 10.40 18.27 8.15
CA LYS A 80 10.88 16.92 7.86
C LYS A 80 10.05 15.86 8.57
N THR A 81 9.67 16.08 9.83
CA THR A 81 8.87 15.11 10.59
C THR A 81 7.42 15.03 10.07
N ILE A 82 6.80 16.18 9.77
CA ILE A 82 5.49 16.25 9.11
C ILE A 82 5.52 15.47 7.80
N HIS A 83 6.52 15.73 6.94
CA HIS A 83 6.69 14.99 5.69
C HIS A 83 6.98 13.50 5.94
N GLY A 84 7.74 13.17 6.98
CA GLY A 84 8.01 11.80 7.43
C GLY A 84 6.74 11.00 7.64
N PHE A 85 5.69 11.63 8.18
CA PHE A 85 4.35 11.06 8.25
C PHE A 85 3.64 11.13 6.89
N ILE A 86 3.31 12.33 6.38
CA ILE A 86 2.46 12.56 5.20
C ILE A 86 2.93 11.78 3.97
N GLY A 87 4.25 11.71 3.75
CA GLY A 87 4.84 11.07 2.59
C GLY A 87 5.02 9.56 2.74
N LYS A 88 4.78 8.95 3.90
CA LYS A 88 5.24 7.59 4.21
C LYS A 88 4.73 6.54 3.21
N SER A 89 3.42 6.32 3.13
CA SER A 89 2.82 5.30 2.26
C SER A 89 3.01 5.66 0.78
N LEU A 90 2.94 6.95 0.45
CA LEU A 90 3.18 7.44 -0.90
C LEU A 90 4.60 7.11 -1.36
N MET A 91 5.61 7.53 -0.62
CA MET A 91 7.02 7.32 -0.97
C MET A 91 7.38 5.83 -0.94
N GLN A 92 6.84 5.07 0.02
CA GLN A 92 7.03 3.61 0.10
C GLN A 92 6.53 2.89 -1.16
N ALA A 93 5.40 3.30 -1.74
CA ALA A 93 4.89 2.73 -2.99
C ALA A 93 5.84 2.96 -4.19
N HIS A 94 6.72 3.96 -4.10
CA HIS A 94 7.77 4.24 -5.09
C HIS A 94 9.16 3.72 -4.66
N GLY A 95 9.27 2.96 -3.57
CA GLY A 95 10.55 2.48 -3.05
C GLY A 95 11.45 3.59 -2.47
N ARG A 96 10.86 4.71 -2.05
CA ARG A 96 11.54 5.90 -1.52
C ARG A 96 11.26 6.09 -0.04
N LYS A 97 12.08 6.89 0.64
CA LYS A 97 11.90 7.27 2.05
C LYS A 97 11.18 8.62 2.17
N SER A 98 10.33 8.74 3.17
CA SER A 98 9.76 10.02 3.62
C SER A 98 10.65 10.67 4.69
N GLY A 99 10.46 11.96 4.93
CA GLY A 99 11.19 12.75 5.94
C GLY A 99 12.65 13.11 5.60
N GLU A 100 13.16 12.63 4.46
CA GLU A 100 14.51 12.93 3.96
C GLU A 100 14.42 13.78 2.70
N TYR A 101 15.36 14.72 2.50
CA TYR A 101 15.42 15.51 1.28
C TYR A 101 15.63 14.62 0.06
N THR A 102 14.99 14.97 -1.06
CA THR A 102 15.17 14.23 -2.31
C THR A 102 16.62 14.29 -2.77
N ASN A 103 17.14 13.16 -3.22
CA ASN A 103 18.42 13.05 -3.92
C ASN A 103 18.24 12.96 -5.45
N GLU A 104 16.99 12.99 -5.93
CA GLU A 104 16.64 12.96 -7.34
C GLU A 104 16.20 14.34 -7.82
N ILE A 105 16.45 14.63 -9.09
CA ILE A 105 15.90 15.81 -9.75
C ILE A 105 14.40 15.61 -10.00
N VAL A 106 13.61 16.64 -9.71
CA VAL A 106 12.16 16.64 -9.92
C VAL A 106 11.81 17.52 -11.11
N PHE A 107 11.06 16.96 -12.07
CA PHE A 107 10.45 17.67 -13.17
C PHE A 107 8.94 17.74 -12.96
N ARG A 108 8.40 18.95 -12.87
CA ARG A 108 6.97 19.20 -12.76
C ARG A 108 6.44 19.63 -14.13
N TRP A 109 5.91 18.68 -14.87
CA TRP A 109 5.33 18.90 -16.19
C TRP A 109 3.94 19.53 -16.06
N HIS A 110 3.73 20.67 -16.71
CA HIS A 110 2.50 21.47 -16.55
C HIS A 110 1.25 20.77 -17.08
N LEU A 111 1.42 19.85 -18.04
CA LEU A 111 0.33 19.12 -18.70
C LEU A 111 0.40 17.61 -18.45
N GLY A 112 0.97 17.17 -17.32
CA GLY A 112 1.01 15.77 -16.92
C GLY A 112 2.42 15.16 -16.95
N ALA A 113 2.70 14.28 -15.96
CA ALA A 113 4.02 13.69 -15.75
C ALA A 113 4.46 12.75 -16.90
N GLU A 114 3.51 12.18 -17.62
CA GLU A 114 3.69 11.33 -18.79
C GLU A 114 4.42 12.02 -19.94
N LEU A 115 4.42 13.36 -20.00
CA LEU A 115 5.22 14.11 -20.95
C LEU A 115 6.71 13.77 -20.85
N GLY A 116 7.23 13.59 -19.63
CA GLY A 116 8.62 13.20 -19.43
C GLY A 116 8.98 11.88 -20.10
N VAL A 117 8.03 10.93 -20.16
CA VAL A 117 8.17 9.66 -20.87
C VAL A 117 8.21 9.90 -22.38
N HIS A 118 7.28 10.68 -22.93
CA HIS A 118 7.26 10.99 -24.36
C HIS A 118 8.55 11.69 -24.82
N PHE A 119 9.05 12.68 -24.08
CA PHE A 119 10.34 13.32 -24.39
C PHE A 119 11.51 12.34 -24.29
N THR A 120 11.53 11.48 -23.27
CA THR A 120 12.55 10.42 -23.14
C THR A 120 12.57 9.50 -24.35
N LEU A 121 11.40 9.01 -24.75
CA LEU A 121 11.26 8.08 -25.87
C LEU A 121 11.63 8.76 -27.19
N TYR A 122 11.23 10.01 -27.41
CA TYR A 122 11.56 10.78 -28.61
C TYR A 122 13.06 10.93 -28.77
N LEU A 123 13.75 11.42 -27.73
CA LEU A 123 15.20 11.65 -27.73
C LEU A 123 16.02 10.35 -27.75
N SER A 124 15.37 9.20 -27.50
CA SER A 124 15.99 7.88 -27.56
C SER A 124 15.70 7.13 -28.86
N ASP A 125 15.05 7.77 -29.83
CA ASP A 125 14.61 7.17 -31.10
C ASP A 125 13.54 6.07 -30.94
N LEU A 126 12.94 5.95 -29.75
CA LEU A 126 11.95 4.92 -29.38
C LEU A 126 10.49 5.38 -29.55
N HIS A 127 10.25 6.66 -29.80
CA HIS A 127 8.92 7.19 -30.09
C HIS A 127 8.51 6.92 -31.55
N GLU A 128 7.20 6.88 -31.81
CA GLU A 128 6.65 6.73 -33.18
C GLU A 128 6.96 7.94 -34.07
N CYS A 129 6.92 9.15 -33.50
CA CYS A 129 7.30 10.39 -34.17
C CYS A 129 8.81 10.45 -34.41
N LYS A 130 9.23 10.75 -35.65
CA LYS A 130 10.63 10.75 -36.07
C LYS A 130 11.20 12.13 -36.39
N SER A 131 10.40 13.19 -36.33
CA SER A 131 10.86 14.57 -36.51
C SER A 131 10.28 15.53 -35.46
N PRO A 132 10.92 16.69 -35.23
CA PRO A 132 10.42 17.71 -34.29
C PRO A 132 8.99 18.14 -34.59
N GLN A 133 8.66 18.32 -35.88
CA GLN A 133 7.33 18.77 -36.30
C GLN A 133 6.27 17.68 -36.10
N GLN A 134 6.62 16.41 -36.32
CA GLN A 134 5.70 15.30 -36.03
C GLN A 134 5.43 15.21 -34.53
N PHE A 135 6.48 15.31 -33.72
CA PHE A 135 6.34 15.20 -32.27
C PHE A 135 5.61 16.40 -31.66
N ALA A 136 5.88 17.63 -32.11
CA ALA A 136 5.12 18.81 -31.70
C ALA A 136 3.62 18.71 -32.07
N LYS A 137 3.28 18.15 -33.25
CA LYS A 137 1.88 17.88 -33.62
C LYS A 137 1.23 16.84 -32.71
N PHE A 138 1.95 15.80 -32.36
CA PHE A 138 1.48 14.78 -31.41
C PHE A 138 1.19 15.41 -30.05
N LEU A 139 2.13 16.18 -29.50
CA LEU A 139 1.97 16.84 -28.19
C LEU A 139 0.81 17.83 -28.18
N ASN A 140 0.64 18.60 -29.26
CA ASN A 140 -0.50 19.51 -29.41
C ASN A 140 -1.83 18.76 -29.44
N LYS A 141 -1.91 17.64 -30.18
CA LYS A 141 -3.15 16.87 -30.29
C LYS A 141 -3.52 16.12 -29.01
N GLN A 142 -2.54 15.53 -28.32
CA GLN A 142 -2.79 14.65 -27.16
C GLN A 142 -2.86 15.40 -25.83
N PHE A 143 -2.08 16.46 -25.68
CA PHE A 143 -1.92 17.18 -24.40
C PHE A 143 -2.38 18.63 -24.47
N ASP A 144 -2.93 19.08 -25.59
CA ASP A 144 -3.29 20.49 -25.85
C ASP A 144 -2.10 21.47 -25.69
N MET A 145 -0.87 20.95 -25.86
CA MET A 145 0.33 21.76 -25.76
C MET A 145 0.44 22.71 -26.95
N ASN A 146 0.73 24.00 -26.73
CA ASN A 146 0.92 24.94 -27.83
C ASN A 146 2.02 24.46 -28.80
N TYR A 147 1.67 24.32 -30.08
CA TYR A 147 2.56 23.74 -31.10
C TYR A 147 3.92 24.44 -31.20
N GLN A 148 3.95 25.78 -31.21
CA GLN A 148 5.21 26.52 -31.33
C GLN A 148 6.06 26.37 -30.06
N SER A 149 5.43 26.40 -28.88
CA SER A 149 6.13 26.20 -27.61
C SER A 149 6.72 24.78 -27.51
N ALA A 150 5.98 23.77 -27.98
CA ALA A 150 6.47 22.39 -28.08
C ALA A 150 7.68 22.31 -29.03
N LEU A 151 7.59 22.90 -30.21
CA LEU A 151 8.66 22.87 -31.22
C LEU A 151 9.94 23.57 -30.71
N ASP A 152 9.80 24.74 -30.08
CA ASP A 152 10.92 25.48 -29.50
C ASP A 152 11.62 24.66 -28.41
N PHE A 153 10.84 23.99 -27.56
CA PHE A 153 11.38 23.13 -26.50
C PHE A 153 12.08 21.88 -27.05
N ILE A 154 11.50 21.22 -28.06
CA ILE A 154 12.14 20.07 -28.74
C ILE A 154 13.48 20.48 -29.35
N ASN A 155 13.53 21.62 -30.03
CA ASN A 155 14.77 22.13 -30.63
C ASN A 155 15.84 22.43 -29.57
N LEU A 156 15.45 22.96 -28.41
CA LEU A 156 16.36 23.16 -27.28
C LEU A 156 16.91 21.83 -26.75
N LEU A 157 16.07 20.81 -26.58
CA LEU A 157 16.49 19.47 -26.15
C LEU A 157 17.48 18.85 -27.15
N GLU A 158 17.22 18.96 -28.46
CA GLU A 158 18.13 18.46 -29.49
C GLU A 158 19.47 19.22 -29.52
N LYS A 159 19.46 20.52 -29.26
CA LYS A 159 20.68 21.32 -29.07
C LYS A 159 21.48 20.77 -27.89
N ILE A 160 20.84 20.59 -26.73
CA ILE A 160 21.47 20.06 -25.50
C ILE A 160 22.02 18.64 -25.71
N ALA A 161 21.34 17.83 -26.51
CA ALA A 161 21.80 16.48 -26.83
C ALA A 161 23.14 16.48 -27.59
N LYS A 162 23.31 17.41 -28.54
CA LYS A 162 24.47 17.48 -29.44
C LYS A 162 25.64 18.28 -28.86
N ASP A 163 25.36 19.31 -28.09
CA ASP A 163 26.39 20.21 -27.56
C ASP A 163 27.10 19.59 -26.33
N LYS A 164 28.44 19.54 -26.42
CA LYS A 164 29.33 18.96 -25.40
C LYS A 164 29.50 19.85 -24.17
N ASN A 165 29.15 21.14 -24.27
CA ASN A 165 29.24 22.07 -23.16
C ASN A 165 28.17 21.79 -22.08
N TYR A 166 27.05 21.16 -22.45
CA TYR A 166 26.05 20.73 -21.49
C TYR A 166 26.44 19.38 -20.87
N THR A 167 26.79 19.43 -19.60
CA THR A 167 27.16 18.26 -18.78
C THR A 167 26.08 17.96 -17.74
N ILE A 168 26.12 16.74 -17.21
CA ILE A 168 25.24 16.33 -16.11
C ILE A 168 25.96 16.64 -14.80
N HIS A 169 25.31 17.40 -13.93
CA HIS A 169 25.80 17.68 -12.59
C HIS A 169 26.05 16.38 -11.82
N GLU A 170 27.16 16.29 -11.09
CA GLU A 170 27.63 15.05 -10.43
C GLU A 170 26.57 14.44 -9.51
N SER A 171 25.78 15.28 -8.81
CA SER A 171 24.74 14.84 -7.89
C SER A 171 23.59 14.09 -8.56
N LEU A 172 23.41 14.23 -9.88
CA LEU A 172 22.34 13.56 -10.60
C LEU A 172 22.75 12.18 -11.11
N GLN A 173 24.05 11.90 -11.22
CA GLN A 173 24.56 10.65 -11.79
C GLN A 173 24.11 9.40 -11.01
N PRO A 174 24.09 9.39 -9.66
CA PRO A 174 23.69 8.20 -8.90
C PRO A 174 22.24 7.76 -9.12
N SER A 175 21.35 8.68 -9.50
CA SER A 175 19.92 8.39 -9.72
C SER A 175 19.58 7.97 -11.16
N ILE A 176 20.55 8.01 -12.09
CA ILE A 176 20.31 7.66 -13.48
C ILE A 176 20.34 6.13 -13.64
N ASN A 177 19.25 5.56 -14.15
CA ASN A 177 19.23 4.17 -14.58
C ASN A 177 19.89 4.04 -15.97
N TYR A 178 21.19 3.75 -15.99
CA TYR A 178 21.99 3.59 -17.20
C TYR A 178 21.62 2.36 -18.04
N GLU A 179 20.87 1.41 -17.50
CA GLU A 179 20.38 0.21 -18.21
C GLU A 179 19.07 0.45 -18.95
N SER A 180 18.43 1.60 -18.75
CA SER A 180 17.15 1.93 -19.38
C SER A 180 17.27 1.97 -20.91
N PRO A 181 16.32 1.36 -21.67
CA PRO A 181 16.24 1.55 -23.12
C PRO A 181 16.12 3.03 -23.53
N GLY A 182 15.54 3.86 -22.65
CA GLY A 182 15.40 5.31 -22.85
C GLY A 182 16.60 6.14 -22.40
N ILE A 183 17.78 5.54 -22.20
CA ILE A 183 18.93 6.21 -21.57
C ILE A 183 19.35 7.51 -22.28
N LYS A 184 19.33 7.56 -23.62
CA LYS A 184 19.70 8.78 -24.36
C LYS A 184 18.82 9.96 -23.95
N GLY A 185 17.51 9.76 -23.90
CA GLY A 185 16.56 10.79 -23.49
C GLY A 185 16.68 11.16 -22.01
N ILE A 186 16.93 10.19 -21.13
CA ILE A 186 17.21 10.45 -19.71
C ILE A 186 18.43 11.36 -19.56
N LEU A 187 19.54 11.06 -20.25
CA LEU A 187 20.76 11.86 -20.18
C LEU A 187 20.54 13.30 -20.67
N VAL A 188 19.75 13.50 -21.74
CA VAL A 188 19.43 14.84 -22.25
C VAL A 188 18.59 15.62 -21.23
N GLN A 189 17.61 15.00 -20.58
CA GLN A 189 16.84 15.66 -19.52
C GLN A 189 17.71 16.01 -18.31
N SER A 190 18.61 15.13 -17.88
CA SER A 190 19.56 15.41 -16.80
C SER A 190 20.51 16.56 -17.15
N LYS A 191 20.97 16.64 -18.40
CA LYS A 191 21.74 17.80 -18.91
C LYS A 191 20.91 19.08 -18.88
N LEU A 192 19.66 19.04 -19.33
CA LEU A 192 18.76 20.19 -19.28
C LEU A 192 18.59 20.70 -17.84
N ALA A 193 18.33 19.81 -16.89
CA ALA A 193 18.19 20.19 -15.48
C ALA A 193 19.46 20.83 -14.91
N SER A 194 20.62 20.28 -15.27
CA SER A 194 21.92 20.83 -14.87
C SER A 194 22.13 22.22 -15.48
N ALA A 195 21.87 22.37 -16.78
CA ALA A 195 22.01 23.64 -17.49
C ALA A 195 21.07 24.73 -16.95
N TYR A 196 19.84 24.36 -16.63
CA TYR A 196 18.84 25.27 -16.07
C TYR A 196 19.28 25.79 -14.70
N ASN A 197 19.65 24.89 -13.79
CA ASN A 197 20.04 25.23 -12.42
C ASN A 197 21.39 25.98 -12.33
N LEU A 198 22.34 25.66 -13.22
CA LEU A 198 23.66 26.30 -13.29
C LEU A 198 23.66 27.58 -14.13
N ASN A 199 22.49 28.09 -14.53
CA ASN A 199 22.34 29.30 -15.35
C ASN A 199 23.12 29.26 -16.68
N LEU A 200 23.25 28.08 -17.30
CA LEU A 200 23.88 27.89 -18.60
C LEU A 200 22.91 28.10 -19.77
N LEU A 201 21.62 28.27 -19.48
CA LEU A 201 20.58 28.64 -20.44
C LEU A 201 20.39 30.15 -20.46
N SER A 202 20.22 30.72 -21.65
CA SER A 202 19.78 32.12 -21.81
C SER A 202 18.36 32.33 -21.25
N GLU A 203 18.00 33.57 -20.96
CA GLU A 203 16.65 33.91 -20.46
C GLU A 203 15.52 33.48 -21.43
N ARG A 204 15.77 33.53 -22.74
CA ARG A 204 14.82 33.01 -23.75
C ARG A 204 14.68 31.49 -23.66
N GLU A 205 15.77 30.77 -23.44
CA GLU A 205 15.75 29.31 -23.29
C GLU A 205 15.06 28.91 -21.99
N LYS A 206 15.35 29.57 -20.87
CA LYS A 206 14.62 29.37 -19.60
C LYS A 206 13.13 29.63 -19.76
N SER A 207 12.74 30.72 -20.44
CA SER A 207 11.33 31.00 -20.76
C SER A 207 10.70 29.87 -21.59
N THR A 208 11.46 29.27 -22.51
CA THR A 208 11.00 28.11 -23.30
C THR A 208 10.78 26.89 -22.42
N VAL A 209 11.70 26.60 -21.50
CA VAL A 209 11.58 25.50 -20.53
C VAL A 209 10.36 25.72 -19.64
N ASN A 210 10.21 26.89 -19.03
CA ASN A 210 9.16 27.20 -18.06
C ASN A 210 7.75 27.16 -18.63
N LYS A 211 7.57 27.25 -19.96
CA LYS A 211 6.28 27.04 -20.62
C LYS A 211 5.83 25.58 -20.62
N ILE A 212 6.75 24.64 -20.49
CA ILE A 212 6.50 23.20 -20.63
C ILE A 212 6.67 22.47 -19.30
N VAL A 213 7.72 22.81 -18.56
CA VAL A 213 8.14 22.09 -17.36
C VAL A 213 8.80 23.04 -16.37
N LYS A 214 8.47 22.87 -15.09
CA LYS A 214 9.20 23.47 -13.99
C LYS A 214 10.26 22.49 -13.50
N ILE A 215 11.52 22.89 -13.60
CA ILE A 215 12.67 22.11 -13.14
C ILE A 215 12.99 22.56 -11.72
N CYS A 216 12.82 21.65 -10.75
CA CYS A 216 13.15 21.93 -9.35
C CYS A 216 14.66 22.07 -9.14
N MET A 217 15.04 22.59 -7.98
CA MET A 217 16.45 22.83 -7.68
C MET A 217 17.25 21.53 -7.59
N LEU A 218 18.56 21.63 -7.85
CA LEU A 218 19.47 20.49 -7.68
C LEU A 218 19.47 20.01 -6.22
N PRO A 219 19.47 18.68 -5.96
CA PRO A 219 19.46 18.12 -4.61
C PRO A 219 20.49 18.71 -3.63
N PRO A 220 21.76 18.96 -4.01
CA PRO A 220 22.75 19.52 -3.08
C PRO A 220 22.42 20.94 -2.62
N LEU A 221 21.56 21.67 -3.33
CA LEU A 221 21.17 23.05 -3.00
C LEU A 221 20.01 23.11 -2.00
N ILE A 222 19.27 22.01 -1.83
CA ILE A 222 18.07 21.93 -0.97
C ILE A 222 18.38 22.29 0.49
N PRO A 223 19.44 21.76 1.15
CA PRO A 223 19.69 22.06 2.56
C PRO A 223 19.91 23.55 2.82
N GLU A 224 20.65 24.24 1.96
CA GLU A 224 20.89 25.68 2.10
C GLU A 224 19.61 26.48 1.80
N ALA A 225 18.86 26.09 0.77
CA ALA A 225 17.58 26.72 0.43
C ALA A 225 16.55 26.58 1.58
N MET A 226 16.47 25.41 2.22
CA MET A 226 15.62 25.18 3.38
C MET A 226 16.04 26.01 4.60
N ASN A 227 17.34 26.21 4.81
CA ASN A 227 17.83 27.11 5.86
C ASN A 227 17.43 28.57 5.60
N ARG A 228 17.59 29.05 4.37
CA ARG A 228 17.13 30.40 3.98
C ARG A 228 15.62 30.54 4.13
N TRP A 229 14.86 29.58 3.61
CA TRP A 229 13.40 29.56 3.74
C TRP A 229 12.96 29.62 5.21
N ALA A 230 13.57 28.81 6.09
CA ALA A 230 13.20 28.80 7.50
C ALA A 230 13.53 30.13 8.21
N GLN A 231 14.67 30.75 7.88
CA GLN A 231 15.03 32.08 8.40
C GLN A 231 14.05 33.16 7.93
N THR A 232 13.74 33.20 6.63
CA THR A 232 12.80 34.16 6.04
C THR A 232 11.39 33.96 6.61
N THR A 233 10.92 32.72 6.70
CA THR A 233 9.59 32.38 7.26
C THR A 233 9.47 32.89 8.70
N LEU A 234 10.47 32.63 9.55
CA LEU A 234 10.42 33.09 10.94
C LEU A 234 10.55 34.61 11.07
N SER A 235 11.37 35.25 10.23
CA SER A 235 11.46 36.72 10.17
C SER A 235 10.10 37.33 9.78
N ASN A 236 9.43 36.77 8.77
CA ASN A 236 8.11 37.22 8.33
C ASN A 236 7.04 36.98 9.40
N LEU A 237 7.09 35.84 10.09
CA LEU A 237 6.21 35.54 11.21
C LEU A 237 6.37 36.56 12.34
N HIS A 238 7.61 36.94 12.70
CA HIS A 238 7.88 37.92 13.75
C HIS A 238 7.43 39.33 13.38
N ALA A 239 7.45 39.67 12.09
CA ALA A 239 6.98 40.95 11.57
C ALA A 239 5.47 41.00 11.30
N CYS A 240 4.78 39.85 11.31
CA CYS A 240 3.36 39.75 11.02
C CYS A 240 2.52 40.29 12.18
N ASP A 241 1.57 41.18 11.88
CA ASP A 241 0.49 41.49 12.83
C ASP A 241 -0.45 40.29 12.87
N THR A 242 -0.34 39.50 13.94
CA THR A 242 -1.11 38.26 14.12
C THR A 242 -2.59 38.49 14.38
N LYS A 243 -3.03 39.73 14.56
CA LYS A 243 -4.45 40.10 14.73
C LYS A 243 -5.11 40.51 13.40
N ASP A 244 -4.31 40.89 12.41
CA ASP A 244 -4.79 41.22 11.07
C ASP A 244 -4.81 39.96 10.20
N LEU A 245 -6.02 39.42 9.97
CA LEU A 245 -6.21 38.21 9.17
C LEU A 245 -5.65 38.34 7.74
N LYS A 246 -5.66 39.55 7.16
CA LYS A 246 -5.09 39.76 5.82
C LYS A 246 -3.58 39.58 5.86
N LYS A 247 -2.91 40.10 6.90
CA LYS A 247 -1.46 39.92 7.10
C LYS A 247 -1.09 38.49 7.43
N VAL A 248 -1.89 37.80 8.23
CA VAL A 248 -1.74 36.37 8.47
C VAL A 248 -1.88 35.58 7.16
N SER A 249 -2.88 35.89 6.34
CA SER A 249 -3.09 35.21 5.05
C SER A 249 -1.94 35.46 4.07
N GLU A 250 -1.40 36.68 4.03
CA GLU A 250 -0.19 37.04 3.27
C GLU A 250 1.02 36.20 3.71
N PHE A 251 1.29 36.16 5.01
CA PHE A 251 2.37 35.35 5.59
C PHE A 251 2.24 33.86 5.24
N LEU A 252 1.04 33.28 5.38
CA LEU A 252 0.80 31.86 5.12
C LEU A 252 0.92 31.52 3.63
N ALA A 253 0.46 32.40 2.73
CA ALA A 253 0.60 32.23 1.29
C ALA A 253 2.08 32.21 0.87
N ILE A 254 2.87 33.15 1.38
CA ILE A 254 4.33 33.20 1.14
C ILE A 254 5.00 31.93 1.67
N THR A 255 4.69 31.55 2.91
CA THR A 255 5.26 30.34 3.55
C THR A 255 4.95 29.08 2.75
N PHE A 256 3.70 28.93 2.32
CA PHE A 256 3.26 27.81 1.49
C PHE A 256 4.01 27.79 0.16
N TYR A 257 4.01 28.91 -0.56
CA TYR A 257 4.62 29.02 -1.87
C TYR A 257 6.12 28.71 -1.81
N GLU A 258 6.88 29.41 -0.96
CA GLU A 258 8.32 29.26 -0.88
C GLU A 258 8.75 27.83 -0.50
N LEU A 259 8.02 27.16 0.40
CA LEU A 259 8.31 25.75 0.73
C LEU A 259 8.06 24.84 -0.48
N THR A 260 6.95 25.04 -1.18
CA THR A 260 6.63 24.25 -2.38
C THR A 260 7.53 24.56 -3.57
N GLU A 261 8.15 25.73 -3.58
CA GLU A 261 9.14 26.19 -4.55
C GLU A 261 10.51 25.55 -4.31
N VAL A 262 10.98 25.50 -3.06
CA VAL A 262 12.18 24.73 -2.70
C VAL A 262 12.00 23.27 -3.08
N HIS A 263 10.79 22.73 -2.92
CA HIS A 263 10.42 21.35 -3.28
C HIS A 263 11.37 20.31 -2.64
N PRO A 264 11.58 20.37 -1.31
CA PRO A 264 12.67 19.63 -0.65
C PRO A 264 12.53 18.11 -0.71
N PHE A 265 11.33 17.59 -0.95
CA PHE A 265 11.03 16.17 -0.95
C PHE A 265 10.65 15.63 -2.33
N GLY A 266 10.75 14.32 -2.54
CA GLY A 266 10.46 13.71 -3.84
C GLY A 266 8.98 13.76 -4.24
N ASN A 267 8.07 13.89 -3.27
CA ASN A 267 6.65 14.13 -3.47
C ASN A 267 6.02 14.70 -2.17
N ALA A 268 4.70 14.90 -2.12
CA ALA A 268 3.93 15.37 -0.95
C ALA A 268 4.32 16.74 -0.37
N ASN A 269 5.08 17.55 -1.10
CA ASN A 269 5.48 18.91 -0.67
C ASN A 269 4.27 19.81 -0.40
N GLY A 270 3.27 19.80 -1.29
CA GLY A 270 2.05 20.60 -1.11
C GLY A 270 1.26 20.21 0.15
N ARG A 271 1.08 18.91 0.40
CA ARG A 271 0.39 18.40 1.61
C ARG A 271 1.16 18.77 2.89
N THR A 272 2.49 18.67 2.85
CA THR A 272 3.39 19.09 3.94
C THR A 272 3.24 20.58 4.24
N ALA A 273 3.25 21.42 3.19
CA ALA A 273 3.04 22.86 3.32
C ALA A 273 1.65 23.19 3.86
N THR A 274 0.59 22.50 3.40
CA THR A 274 -0.78 22.68 3.94
C THR A 274 -0.87 22.31 5.42
N CYS A 275 -0.19 21.24 5.87
CA CYS A 275 -0.15 20.89 7.29
C CYS A 275 0.61 21.94 8.11
N LEU A 276 1.73 22.45 7.60
CA LEU A 276 2.51 23.50 8.24
C LEU A 276 1.71 24.81 8.41
N ILE A 277 1.07 25.31 7.36
CA ILE A 277 0.28 26.55 7.47
C ILE A 277 -0.91 26.39 8.41
N ASN A 278 -1.51 25.19 8.46
CA ASN A 278 -2.57 24.89 9.44
C ASN A 278 -2.02 24.89 10.87
N THR A 279 -0.80 24.41 11.07
CA THR A 279 -0.12 24.46 12.37
C THR A 279 0.11 25.91 12.80
N PHE A 280 0.54 26.79 11.89
CA PHE A 280 0.65 28.22 12.18
C PHE A 280 -0.71 28.88 12.45
N LEU A 281 -1.75 28.57 11.68
CA LEU A 281 -3.11 29.07 11.95
C LEU A 281 -3.55 28.75 13.37
N ARG A 282 -3.41 27.49 13.80
CA ARG A 282 -3.76 27.07 15.17
C ARG A 282 -2.90 27.78 16.22
N ALA A 283 -1.59 27.90 15.99
CA ALA A 283 -0.69 28.60 16.90
C ALA A 283 -1.01 30.10 17.03
N LEU A 284 -1.58 30.71 15.99
CA LEU A 284 -2.01 32.11 15.95
C LEU A 284 -3.46 32.31 16.43
N GLY A 285 -4.16 31.25 16.85
CA GLY A 285 -5.53 31.32 17.35
C GLY A 285 -6.64 31.27 16.29
N TYR A 286 -6.29 30.98 15.04
CA TYR A 286 -7.24 30.81 13.94
C TYR A 286 -7.68 29.34 13.78
N PRO A 287 -8.84 29.06 13.16
CA PRO A 287 -9.22 27.69 12.82
C PRO A 287 -8.31 27.11 11.74
N SER A 288 -8.17 25.78 11.75
CA SER A 288 -7.55 25.07 10.63
C SER A 288 -8.48 25.09 9.40
N ILE A 289 -7.89 25.20 8.21
CA ILE A 289 -8.60 25.29 6.93
C ILE A 289 -8.33 24.08 6.04
N VAL A 290 -9.36 23.66 5.31
CA VAL A 290 -9.19 22.78 4.15
C VAL A 290 -8.89 23.68 2.95
N LEU A 291 -7.61 23.80 2.59
CA LEU A 291 -7.16 24.73 1.54
C LEU A 291 -7.80 24.41 0.17
N ARG A 292 -7.88 23.12 -0.17
CA ARG A 292 -8.54 22.58 -1.36
C ARG A 292 -9.76 21.79 -0.96
N TYR A 293 -10.96 22.27 -1.27
CA TYR A 293 -12.17 21.48 -1.06
C TYR A 293 -12.21 20.29 -2.03
N PRO A 294 -12.80 19.15 -1.62
CA PRO A 294 -12.98 17.99 -2.51
C PRO A 294 -13.66 18.40 -3.83
N GLY A 295 -13.08 18.02 -4.96
CA GLY A 295 -13.60 18.34 -6.31
C GLY A 295 -13.10 19.67 -6.90
N GLU A 296 -12.45 20.54 -6.13
CA GLU A 296 -11.85 21.77 -6.67
C GLU A 296 -10.61 21.50 -7.54
N ARG A 297 -10.12 20.25 -7.61
CA ARG A 297 -8.99 19.93 -8.49
C ARG A 297 -9.38 20.03 -9.96
N GLU A 298 -10.58 19.59 -10.29
CA GLU A 298 -11.10 19.54 -11.66
C GLU A 298 -11.89 20.80 -12.06
N ASP A 299 -12.36 21.56 -11.07
CA ASP A 299 -13.10 22.80 -11.28
C ASP A 299 -12.16 23.98 -11.57
N LYS A 300 -11.94 24.25 -12.86
CA LYS A 300 -11.12 25.37 -13.37
C LYS A 300 -11.62 26.75 -12.93
N ASP A 301 -12.90 26.87 -12.56
CA ASP A 301 -13.48 28.13 -12.12
C ASP A 301 -13.36 28.36 -10.62
N SER A 302 -12.99 27.32 -9.85
CA SER A 302 -12.73 27.43 -8.41
C SER A 302 -11.61 28.43 -8.10
N LEU A 303 -11.73 29.12 -6.97
CA LEU A 303 -10.68 30.02 -6.49
C LEU A 303 -9.35 29.27 -6.26
N TYR A 304 -9.42 28.00 -5.85
CA TYR A 304 -8.26 27.14 -5.70
C TYR A 304 -7.48 26.94 -7.01
N GLN A 305 -8.15 26.56 -8.11
CA GLN A 305 -7.47 26.39 -9.40
C GLN A 305 -6.88 27.69 -9.92
N LYS A 306 -7.63 28.79 -9.82
CA LYS A 306 -7.16 30.11 -10.24
C LYS A 306 -5.93 30.54 -9.44
N ALA A 307 -5.94 30.33 -8.12
CA ALA A 307 -4.79 30.61 -7.26
C ALA A 307 -3.55 29.80 -7.63
N LEU A 308 -3.70 28.49 -7.89
CA LEU A 308 -2.56 27.66 -8.30
C LEU A 308 -2.05 27.94 -9.72
N ALA A 309 -2.92 28.36 -10.64
CA ALA A 309 -2.52 28.73 -11.99
C ALA A 309 -1.66 30.01 -12.01
N GLU A 310 -1.88 30.92 -11.07
CA GLU A 310 -1.15 32.20 -10.97
C GLU A 310 -0.02 32.19 -9.94
N ILE A 311 0.14 31.12 -9.15
CA ILE A 311 1.02 31.12 -7.97
C ILE A 311 2.48 31.49 -8.27
N ASP A 312 2.99 31.14 -9.46
CA ASP A 312 4.37 31.43 -9.88
C ASP A 312 4.55 32.90 -10.34
N SER A 313 3.46 33.62 -10.64
CA SER A 313 3.47 35.02 -11.09
C SER A 313 2.92 36.01 -10.07
N SER A 314 1.96 35.59 -9.24
CA SER A 314 1.27 36.41 -8.26
C SER A 314 0.69 35.56 -7.14
N LEU A 315 0.88 35.99 -5.89
CA LEU A 315 0.27 35.34 -4.72
C LEU A 315 -1.10 35.92 -4.34
N VAL A 316 -1.60 36.94 -5.04
CA VAL A 316 -2.84 37.67 -4.65
C VAL A 316 -4.02 36.72 -4.47
N LEU A 317 -4.24 35.81 -5.43
CA LEU A 317 -5.35 34.85 -5.36
C LEU A 317 -5.15 33.77 -4.29
N LEU A 318 -3.91 33.38 -4.00
CA LEU A 318 -3.63 32.44 -2.91
C LEU A 318 -3.89 33.10 -1.54
N ILE A 319 -3.54 34.38 -1.40
CA ILE A 319 -3.85 35.17 -0.20
C ILE A 319 -5.36 35.27 -0.01
N GLU A 320 -6.09 35.61 -1.08
CA GLU A 320 -7.56 35.68 -1.06
C GLU A 320 -8.19 34.34 -0.71
N LEU A 321 -7.66 33.23 -1.25
CA LEU A 321 -8.12 31.88 -0.94
C LEU A 321 -7.94 31.55 0.54
N ILE A 322 -6.72 31.72 1.07
CA ILE A 322 -6.44 31.43 2.49
C ILE A 322 -7.34 32.30 3.38
N HIS A 323 -7.43 33.60 3.09
CA HIS A 323 -8.28 34.53 3.84
C HIS A 323 -9.75 34.08 3.85
N THR A 324 -10.30 33.76 2.68
CA THR A 324 -11.66 33.27 2.51
C THR A 324 -11.90 31.98 3.30
N ARG A 325 -10.97 31.02 3.20
CA ARG A 325 -11.08 29.74 3.93
C ARG A 325 -11.05 29.91 5.44
N VAL A 326 -10.27 30.87 5.96
CA VAL A 326 -10.23 31.14 7.40
C VAL A 326 -11.56 31.74 7.86
N ILE A 327 -12.12 32.71 7.12
CA ILE A 327 -13.45 33.29 7.42
C ILE A 327 -14.53 32.20 7.41
N GLU A 328 -14.60 31.40 6.34
CA GLU A 328 -15.54 30.29 6.25
C GLU A 328 -15.42 29.34 7.45
N ALA A 329 -14.19 28.98 7.84
CA ALA A 329 -13.95 28.10 8.97
C ALA A 329 -14.27 28.72 10.34
N GLN A 330 -14.20 30.04 10.48
CA GLN A 330 -14.63 30.76 11.70
C GLN A 330 -16.15 30.76 11.85
N GLU A 331 -16.89 30.84 10.75
CA GLU A 331 -18.35 30.75 10.74
C GLU A 331 -18.82 29.29 10.92
N LYS A 332 -18.31 28.40 10.07
CA LYS A 332 -18.64 26.98 10.08
C LYS A 332 -17.53 26.17 9.40
N ALA A 333 -16.85 25.35 10.18
CA ALA A 333 -15.86 24.41 9.66
C ALA A 333 -16.45 23.53 8.54
N PHE A 334 -15.70 23.42 7.42
CA PHE A 334 -16.06 22.54 6.32
C PHE A 334 -16.29 21.11 6.80
N SER A 335 -17.39 20.49 6.36
CA SER A 335 -17.72 19.10 6.67
C SER A 335 -18.44 18.43 5.49
N ASN A 336 -18.11 17.15 5.26
CA ASN A 336 -18.81 16.29 4.32
C ASN A 336 -18.95 14.89 4.93
N GLU A 337 -20.08 14.64 5.61
CA GLU A 337 -20.32 13.40 6.34
C GLU A 337 -20.35 12.16 5.44
N LYS A 338 -20.83 12.32 4.20
CA LYS A 338 -20.89 11.22 3.23
C LYS A 338 -19.47 10.79 2.81
N LEU A 339 -18.63 11.75 2.47
CA LEU A 339 -17.21 11.50 2.17
C LEU A 339 -16.47 10.96 3.39
N LYS A 340 -16.69 11.55 4.58
CA LYS A 340 -16.12 11.06 5.84
C LYS A 340 -16.44 9.58 6.07
N LYS A 341 -17.71 9.19 5.89
CA LYS A 341 -18.14 7.79 6.01
C LYS A 341 -17.47 6.89 4.97
N LEU A 342 -17.42 7.32 3.71
CA LEU A 342 -16.76 6.58 2.63
C LEU A 342 -15.30 6.27 2.96
N ILE A 343 -14.52 7.30 3.32
CA ILE A 343 -13.09 7.15 3.62
C ILE A 343 -12.87 6.31 4.87
N THR A 344 -13.68 6.52 5.92
CA THR A 344 -13.57 5.72 7.15
C THR A 344 -13.77 4.23 6.87
N LEU A 345 -14.78 3.87 6.06
CA LEU A 345 -15.03 2.48 5.67
C LEU A 345 -13.91 1.93 4.77
N ARG A 346 -13.39 2.74 3.85
CA ARG A 346 -12.28 2.34 2.96
C ARG A 346 -11.03 2.00 3.78
N VAL A 347 -10.66 2.87 4.72
CA VAL A 347 -9.51 2.64 5.60
C VAL A 347 -9.76 1.46 6.54
N ALA A 348 -10.96 1.34 7.12
CA ALA A 348 -11.30 0.19 7.96
C ALA A 348 -11.20 -1.14 7.21
N LEU A 349 -11.63 -1.20 5.94
CA LEU A 349 -11.50 -2.41 5.13
C LEU A 349 -10.03 -2.75 4.87
N SER A 350 -9.22 -1.74 4.51
CA SER A 350 -7.78 -1.91 4.32
C SER A 350 -7.09 -2.44 5.58
N ASP A 351 -7.37 -1.82 6.73
CA ASP A 351 -6.80 -2.21 8.03
C ASP A 351 -7.15 -3.66 8.36
N LEU A 352 -8.44 -4.02 8.26
CA LEU A 352 -8.91 -5.36 8.60
C LEU A 352 -8.38 -6.42 7.63
N LEU A 353 -8.23 -6.10 6.34
CA LEU A 353 -7.63 -7.01 5.36
C LEU A 353 -6.16 -7.29 5.69
N GLN A 354 -5.39 -6.24 5.99
CA GLN A 354 -3.99 -6.36 6.37
C GLN A 354 -3.82 -7.12 7.69
N GLU A 355 -4.65 -6.84 8.70
CA GLU A 355 -4.66 -7.56 9.97
C GLU A 355 -5.00 -9.04 9.77
N THR A 356 -6.05 -9.33 9.00
CA THR A 356 -6.47 -10.71 8.69
C THR A 356 -5.36 -11.46 7.96
N LYS A 357 -4.74 -10.85 6.94
CA LYS A 357 -3.63 -11.46 6.19
C LYS A 357 -2.41 -11.71 7.08
N SER A 358 -2.11 -10.80 8.01
CA SER A 358 -1.01 -10.93 8.96
C SER A 358 -1.24 -12.08 9.95
N LYS A 359 -2.46 -12.19 10.47
CA LYS A 359 -2.85 -13.23 11.46
C LYS A 359 -3.06 -14.61 10.82
N TYR A 360 -3.56 -14.65 9.58
CA TYR A 360 -3.88 -15.85 8.83
C TYR A 360 -3.19 -15.82 7.46
N PRO A 361 -1.92 -16.27 7.36
CA PRO A 361 -1.16 -16.23 6.11
C PRO A 361 -1.79 -17.03 4.96
N GLU A 362 -2.64 -18.01 5.27
CA GLU A 362 -3.43 -18.78 4.29
C GLU A 362 -4.60 -18.01 3.68
N PHE A 363 -4.96 -16.85 4.24
CA PHE A 363 -6.02 -16.00 3.71
C PHE A 363 -5.67 -15.51 2.31
N ASN A 364 -6.44 -15.97 1.32
CA ASN A 364 -6.26 -15.59 -0.07
C ASN A 364 -7.01 -14.30 -0.39
N LEU A 365 -6.29 -13.18 -0.32
CA LEU A 365 -6.81 -11.84 -0.60
C LEU A 365 -7.44 -11.73 -2.01
N ILE A 366 -6.81 -12.33 -3.03
CA ILE A 366 -7.31 -12.29 -4.41
C ILE A 366 -8.63 -13.05 -4.53
N ALA A 367 -8.75 -14.20 -3.86
CA ALA A 367 -10.00 -14.96 -3.84
C ALA A 367 -11.11 -14.18 -3.12
N PHE A 368 -10.80 -13.52 -2.00
CA PHE A 368 -11.73 -12.65 -1.30
C PHE A 368 -12.19 -11.48 -2.18
N GLN A 369 -11.25 -10.79 -2.84
CA GLN A 369 -11.56 -9.70 -3.76
C GLN A 369 -12.51 -10.16 -4.89
N LYS A 370 -12.23 -11.32 -5.51
CA LYS A 370 -13.11 -11.90 -6.54
C LYS A 370 -14.50 -12.23 -5.99
N GLN A 371 -14.57 -12.76 -4.78
CA GLN A 371 -15.84 -13.08 -4.12
C GLN A 371 -16.68 -11.82 -3.86
N VAL A 372 -16.05 -10.72 -3.43
CA VAL A 372 -16.71 -9.43 -3.24
C VAL A 372 -17.22 -8.91 -4.58
N PHE A 373 -16.36 -8.81 -5.60
CA PHE A 373 -16.77 -8.23 -6.89
C PHE A 373 -17.78 -9.06 -7.68
N SER A 374 -17.88 -10.36 -7.41
CA SER A 374 -18.88 -11.23 -8.04
C SER A 374 -20.18 -11.32 -7.24
N SER A 375 -20.33 -10.54 -6.17
CA SER A 375 -21.46 -10.70 -5.25
C SER A 375 -22.73 -9.97 -5.76
N PRO A 376 -23.93 -10.48 -5.46
CA PRO A 376 -25.18 -9.82 -5.84
C PRO A 376 -25.28 -8.38 -5.34
N GLU A 377 -24.68 -8.09 -4.19
CA GLU A 377 -24.65 -6.76 -3.59
C GLU A 377 -23.82 -5.78 -4.42
N VAL A 378 -22.70 -6.20 -5.01
CA VAL A 378 -21.92 -5.35 -5.92
C VAL A 378 -22.72 -5.09 -7.21
N LEU A 379 -23.36 -6.11 -7.77
CA LEU A 379 -24.22 -5.93 -8.95
C LEU A 379 -25.39 -4.96 -8.68
N PHE A 380 -25.98 -5.01 -7.49
CA PHE A 380 -26.98 -4.04 -7.05
C PHE A 380 -26.38 -2.64 -6.92
N ALA A 381 -25.21 -2.51 -6.30
CA ALA A 381 -24.52 -1.23 -6.13
C ALA A 381 -24.22 -0.55 -7.49
N MET A 382 -23.85 -1.34 -8.51
CA MET A 382 -23.63 -0.83 -9.88
C MET A 382 -24.88 -0.23 -10.54
N GLN A 383 -26.08 -0.49 -10.00
CA GLN A 383 -27.34 0.07 -10.49
C GLN A 383 -27.75 1.34 -9.74
N MET A 384 -27.05 1.71 -8.66
CA MET A 384 -27.35 2.90 -7.88
C MET A 384 -26.91 4.16 -8.63
N ALA A 385 -27.74 5.21 -8.60
CA ALA A 385 -27.45 6.46 -9.29
C ALA A 385 -26.29 7.26 -8.65
N ASP A 386 -26.09 7.10 -7.33
CA ASP A 386 -25.05 7.81 -6.59
C ASP A 386 -23.88 6.87 -6.29
N GLU A 387 -22.77 7.11 -6.97
CA GLU A 387 -21.54 6.28 -6.88
C GLU A 387 -20.95 6.25 -5.46
N THR A 388 -21.11 7.32 -4.69
CA THR A 388 -20.59 7.40 -3.33
C THR A 388 -21.41 6.52 -2.39
N GLU A 389 -22.74 6.53 -2.53
CA GLU A 389 -23.63 5.62 -1.81
C GLU A 389 -23.40 4.15 -2.19
N ALA A 390 -23.24 3.88 -3.49
CA ALA A 390 -22.86 2.56 -3.99
C ALA A 390 -21.56 2.07 -3.33
N SER A 391 -20.54 2.93 -3.30
CA SER A 391 -19.25 2.61 -2.69
C SER A 391 -19.35 2.36 -1.19
N ILE A 392 -20.10 3.19 -0.45
CA ILE A 392 -20.35 3.01 0.99
C ILE A 392 -21.03 1.66 1.25
N PHE A 393 -22.03 1.29 0.44
CA PHE A 393 -22.74 0.04 0.55
C PHE A 393 -21.81 -1.17 0.33
N VAL A 394 -21.04 -1.15 -0.77
CA VAL A 394 -20.07 -2.22 -1.08
C VAL A 394 -19.02 -2.37 0.01
N LEU A 395 -18.46 -1.26 0.51
CA LEU A 395 -17.45 -1.30 1.57
C LEU A 395 -18.01 -1.85 2.89
N SER A 396 -19.22 -1.43 3.27
CA SER A 396 -19.87 -1.90 4.51
C SER A 396 -20.12 -3.41 4.46
N MET A 397 -20.60 -3.92 3.32
CA MET A 397 -20.84 -5.34 3.10
C MET A 397 -19.54 -6.15 2.96
N SER A 398 -18.49 -5.57 2.38
CA SER A 398 -17.15 -6.19 2.33
C SER A 398 -16.55 -6.34 3.73
N LEU A 399 -16.70 -5.32 4.58
CA LEU A 399 -16.28 -5.35 5.97
C LEU A 399 -17.02 -6.42 6.77
N ASP A 400 -18.34 -6.50 6.60
CA ASP A 400 -19.15 -7.55 7.23
C ASP A 400 -18.71 -8.95 6.77
N LYS A 401 -18.52 -9.16 5.47
CA LYS A 401 -18.01 -10.45 4.97
C LYS A 401 -16.64 -10.79 5.54
N LEU A 402 -15.76 -9.80 5.65
CA LEU A 402 -14.40 -9.97 6.16
C LEU A 402 -14.36 -10.27 7.66
N SER A 403 -15.23 -9.66 8.47
CA SER A 403 -15.26 -9.89 9.92
C SER A 403 -15.55 -11.35 10.29
N HIS A 404 -16.23 -12.09 9.41
CA HIS A 404 -16.54 -13.52 9.59
C HIS A 404 -15.43 -14.46 9.05
N VAL A 405 -14.41 -13.95 8.36
CA VAL A 405 -13.32 -14.77 7.79
C VAL A 405 -12.48 -15.44 8.88
N PRO A 406 -12.04 -14.74 9.95
CA PRO A 406 -11.29 -15.36 11.04
C PRO A 406 -11.99 -16.59 11.64
N GLU A 407 -13.29 -16.51 11.90
CA GLU A 407 -14.07 -17.63 12.45
C GLU A 407 -14.11 -18.83 11.50
N LYS A 408 -14.29 -18.58 10.19
CA LYS A 408 -14.27 -19.64 9.17
C LYS A 408 -12.92 -20.33 9.08
N LEU A 409 -11.83 -19.56 9.10
CA LEU A 409 -10.46 -20.10 9.03
C LEU A 409 -10.11 -20.92 10.27
N GLU A 410 -10.50 -20.47 11.46
CA GLU A 410 -10.31 -21.24 12.69
C GLU A 410 -11.15 -22.54 12.71
N GLN A 411 -12.39 -22.49 12.22
CA GLN A 411 -13.22 -23.69 12.05
C GLN A 411 -12.63 -24.67 11.03
N GLU A 412 -12.08 -24.18 9.92
CA GLU A 412 -11.40 -25.02 8.92
C GLU A 412 -10.11 -25.64 9.47
N LYS A 413 -9.34 -24.89 10.28
CA LYS A 413 -8.16 -25.39 10.97
C LYS A 413 -8.52 -26.48 11.98
N GLN A 414 -9.59 -26.29 12.75
CA GLN A 414 -10.13 -27.31 13.66
C GLN A 414 -10.64 -28.54 12.91
N LYS A 415 -11.32 -28.36 11.76
CA LYS A 415 -11.72 -29.48 10.88
C LYS A 415 -10.53 -30.24 10.29
N ARG A 416 -9.45 -29.54 9.92
CA ARG A 416 -8.20 -30.17 9.48
C ARG A 416 -7.49 -30.91 10.60
N LEU A 417 -7.57 -30.43 11.84
CA LEU A 417 -7.03 -31.12 13.02
C LEU A 417 -7.84 -32.36 13.41
N THR A 418 -9.16 -32.39 13.15
CA THR A 418 -10.00 -33.57 13.39
C THR A 418 -9.98 -34.59 12.25
N LEU A 419 -9.51 -34.20 11.06
CA LEU A 419 -9.13 -35.11 9.98
C LEU A 419 -7.69 -35.59 10.21
N PHE A 420 -7.54 -36.72 10.92
CA PHE A 420 -6.27 -37.39 11.19
C PHE A 420 -5.32 -37.35 9.97
N SER A 421 -4.17 -36.69 10.13
CA SER A 421 -3.11 -36.71 9.13
C SER A 421 -2.52 -38.13 9.07
N THR A 422 -2.86 -38.88 8.03
CA THR A 422 -2.12 -40.09 7.67
C THR A 422 -0.80 -39.64 7.07
N SER A 423 0.19 -39.40 7.92
CA SER A 423 1.58 -39.38 7.48
C SER A 423 1.86 -40.69 6.72
N THR A 424 2.42 -40.58 5.52
CA THR A 424 2.85 -41.74 4.74
C THR A 424 3.93 -42.48 5.53
N LEU A 425 3.60 -43.65 6.06
CA LEU A 425 4.53 -44.52 6.80
C LEU A 425 5.72 -44.91 5.91
N ASP A 426 6.93 -44.90 6.48
CA ASP A 426 8.12 -45.40 5.81
C ASP A 426 8.14 -46.94 5.74
N SER A 427 9.03 -47.53 4.93
CA SER A 427 9.08 -48.99 4.76
C SER A 427 9.35 -49.78 6.05
N LYS A 428 10.04 -49.20 7.04
CA LYS A 428 10.26 -49.86 8.35
C LYS A 428 8.97 -49.85 9.17
N GLN A 429 8.26 -48.74 9.18
CA GLN A 429 6.98 -48.57 9.87
C GLN A 429 5.89 -49.45 9.25
N ILE A 430 5.83 -49.55 7.92
CA ILE A 430 4.92 -50.45 7.21
C ILE A 430 5.13 -51.90 7.65
N ASN A 431 6.38 -52.35 7.71
CA ASN A 431 6.70 -53.70 8.15
C ASN A 431 6.35 -53.91 9.63
N ALA A 432 6.55 -52.91 10.48
CA ALA A 432 6.16 -52.98 11.88
C ALA A 432 4.62 -53.02 12.07
N VAL A 433 3.84 -52.32 11.25
CA VAL A 433 2.37 -52.47 11.22
C VAL A 433 1.99 -53.91 10.84
N ILE A 434 2.57 -54.43 9.75
CA ILE A 434 2.27 -55.78 9.28
C ILE A 434 2.57 -56.81 10.37
N ASN A 435 3.75 -56.70 11.01
CA ASN A 435 4.13 -57.59 12.11
C ASN A 435 3.17 -57.48 13.31
N ALA A 436 2.73 -56.27 13.66
CA ALA A 436 1.76 -56.07 14.74
C ALA A 436 0.40 -56.69 14.41
N LEU A 437 -0.07 -56.57 13.17
CA LEU A 437 -1.30 -57.23 12.72
C LEU A 437 -1.16 -58.75 12.71
N GLU A 438 -0.02 -59.28 12.29
CA GLU A 438 0.26 -60.72 12.35
C GLU A 438 0.24 -61.24 13.79
N LYS A 439 0.84 -60.49 14.74
CA LYS A 439 0.81 -60.82 16.17
C LYS A 439 -0.61 -60.82 16.74
N ILE A 440 -1.37 -59.74 16.53
CA ILE A 440 -2.73 -59.59 17.06
C ILE A 440 -3.68 -60.62 16.42
N SER A 441 -3.60 -60.80 15.10
CA SER A 441 -4.47 -61.75 14.38
C SER A 441 -4.08 -63.22 14.58
N GLY A 442 -2.84 -63.49 14.99
CA GLY A 442 -2.26 -64.83 15.01
C GLY A 442 -2.19 -65.48 13.63
N GLN A 443 -2.20 -64.70 12.55
CA GLN A 443 -2.16 -65.18 11.15
C GLN A 443 -1.14 -64.37 10.35
N SER A 444 -0.25 -65.06 9.65
CA SER A 444 0.72 -64.47 8.72
C SER A 444 0.12 -64.17 7.35
N GLY A 445 0.73 -63.28 6.58
CA GLY A 445 0.42 -63.07 5.17
C GLY A 445 -0.39 -61.80 4.88
N TRP A 446 -0.35 -60.82 5.78
CA TRP A 446 -0.93 -59.51 5.56
C TRP A 446 -0.23 -58.77 4.42
N LYS A 447 -1.01 -58.18 3.53
CA LYS A 447 -0.53 -57.41 2.37
C LYS A 447 -0.92 -55.95 2.52
N HIS A 448 -0.18 -55.05 1.88
CA HIS A 448 -0.48 -53.61 1.86
C HIS A 448 -0.58 -53.07 0.43
N ASN A 449 -1.35 -52.01 0.24
CA ASN A 449 -1.55 -51.35 -1.06
C ASN A 449 -1.17 -49.88 -0.90
N ALA A 450 -0.12 -49.47 -1.60
CA ALA A 450 0.39 -48.11 -1.53
C ALA A 450 -0.38 -47.08 -2.38
N LYS A 451 -1.36 -47.51 -3.20
CA LYS A 451 -1.99 -46.63 -4.21
C LYS A 451 -3.17 -45.79 -3.70
N LYS A 452 -3.76 -46.10 -2.54
CA LYS A 452 -4.93 -45.38 -1.98
C LYS A 452 -4.88 -45.36 -0.45
N GLY A 453 -4.01 -44.53 0.12
CA GLY A 453 -3.77 -44.48 1.56
C GLY A 453 -3.11 -45.77 2.09
N PHE A 454 -2.67 -45.77 3.35
CA PHE A 454 -2.07 -46.97 3.94
C PHE A 454 -3.17 -47.96 4.36
N VAL A 455 -3.40 -48.96 3.50
CA VAL A 455 -4.41 -50.01 3.70
C VAL A 455 -3.73 -51.36 3.72
N THR A 456 -4.08 -52.17 4.72
CA THR A 456 -3.63 -53.57 4.81
C THR A 456 -4.81 -54.54 4.71
N TRP A 457 -4.57 -55.75 4.20
CA TRP A 457 -5.59 -56.79 4.15
C TRP A 457 -5.01 -58.19 4.32
N LEU A 458 -5.87 -59.10 4.78
CA LEU A 458 -5.61 -60.52 4.93
C LEU A 458 -6.74 -61.34 4.31
N GLU A 459 -6.39 -62.33 3.50
CA GLU A 459 -7.33 -63.28 2.92
C GLU A 459 -7.38 -64.53 3.80
N ILE A 460 -8.58 -64.94 4.21
CA ILE A 460 -8.80 -66.13 5.06
C ILE A 460 -9.87 -67.00 4.41
N SER A 461 -9.59 -68.29 4.23
CA SER A 461 -10.49 -69.23 3.56
C SER A 461 -11.81 -69.48 4.31
N ASP A 462 -11.80 -69.39 5.64
CA ASP A 462 -12.96 -69.56 6.51
C ASP A 462 -13.54 -68.22 7.00
N MET A 463 -14.82 -68.00 6.70
CA MET A 463 -15.57 -66.80 7.10
C MET A 463 -15.77 -66.70 8.61
N LYS A 464 -15.89 -67.82 9.32
CA LYS A 464 -16.08 -67.82 10.77
C LYS A 464 -14.80 -67.34 11.46
N LYS A 465 -13.66 -67.94 11.08
CA LYS A 465 -12.33 -67.51 11.52
C LYS A 465 -12.03 -66.04 11.14
N ALA A 466 -12.44 -65.61 9.94
CA ALA A 466 -12.26 -64.22 9.52
C ALA A 466 -13.07 -63.22 10.36
N LYS A 467 -14.29 -63.58 10.79
CA LYS A 467 -15.10 -62.77 11.72
C LYS A 467 -14.44 -62.67 13.09
N GLU A 468 -13.97 -63.78 13.64
CA GLU A 468 -13.31 -63.81 14.96
C GLU A 468 -12.07 -62.90 14.97
N ILE A 469 -11.21 -63.01 13.96
CA ILE A 469 -10.02 -62.16 13.83
C ILE A 469 -10.40 -60.70 13.62
N ALA A 470 -11.38 -60.40 12.76
CA ALA A 470 -11.82 -59.03 12.54
C ALA A 470 -12.35 -58.37 13.83
N CYS A 471 -13.19 -59.07 14.59
CA CYS A 471 -13.68 -58.58 15.88
C CYS A 471 -12.55 -58.38 16.90
N HIS A 472 -11.56 -59.27 16.91
CA HIS A 472 -10.41 -59.14 17.81
C HIS A 472 -9.56 -57.92 17.47
N ILE A 473 -9.24 -57.69 16.19
CA ILE A 473 -8.52 -56.50 15.76
C ILE A 473 -9.36 -55.23 16.01
N GLU A 474 -10.66 -55.26 15.76
CA GLU A 474 -11.53 -54.10 16.00
C GLU A 474 -11.60 -53.74 17.49
N SER A 475 -11.52 -54.74 18.39
CA SER A 475 -11.55 -54.53 19.84
C SER A 475 -10.36 -53.73 20.38
N THR A 476 -9.22 -53.70 19.66
CA THR A 476 -8.06 -52.88 20.04
C THR A 476 -8.30 -51.38 19.82
N LYS A 477 -9.31 -51.02 19.01
CA LYS A 477 -9.62 -49.64 18.60
C LYS A 477 -8.43 -48.90 17.96
N THR A 478 -7.51 -49.64 17.34
CA THR A 478 -6.31 -49.06 16.70
C THR A 478 -6.46 -48.88 15.19
N THR A 479 -7.50 -49.46 14.59
CA THR A 479 -7.77 -49.39 13.14
C THR A 479 -9.25 -49.56 12.88
N LYS A 480 -9.71 -49.04 11.73
CA LYS A 480 -11.01 -49.34 11.18
C LYS A 480 -10.96 -50.67 10.42
N VAL A 481 -11.71 -51.67 10.90
CA VAL A 481 -11.77 -52.99 10.30
C VAL A 481 -13.00 -53.13 9.41
N THR A 482 -12.80 -53.62 8.20
CA THR A 482 -13.89 -53.99 7.28
C THR A 482 -13.73 -55.44 6.86
N LEU A 483 -14.76 -56.24 7.09
CA LEU A 483 -14.82 -57.63 6.66
C LEU A 483 -15.69 -57.75 5.40
N SER A 484 -15.11 -58.27 4.32
CA SER A 484 -15.79 -58.40 3.03
C SER A 484 -15.47 -59.74 2.35
N ARG A 485 -16.04 -60.01 1.19
CA ARG A 485 -15.65 -61.13 0.31
C ARG A 485 -15.16 -60.55 -1.01
N ARG A 486 -14.08 -61.11 -1.57
CA ARG A 486 -13.64 -60.68 -2.90
C ARG A 486 -14.74 -60.92 -3.94
N ALA A 487 -14.84 -60.01 -4.90
CA ALA A 487 -15.86 -60.08 -5.93
C ALA A 487 -15.68 -61.31 -6.85
N ASP A 488 -14.42 -61.67 -7.12
CA ASP A 488 -13.99 -62.69 -8.09
C ASP A 488 -14.08 -64.13 -7.58
N ASN A 489 -13.50 -64.45 -6.42
CA ASN A 489 -13.40 -65.81 -5.91
C ASN A 489 -14.15 -66.03 -4.58
N LYS A 490 -14.87 -65.01 -4.10
CA LYS A 490 -15.69 -65.02 -2.86
C LYS A 490 -14.92 -65.34 -1.57
N ILE A 491 -13.58 -65.35 -1.60
CA ILE A 491 -12.74 -65.55 -0.42
C ILE A 491 -12.96 -64.37 0.55
N PRO A 492 -13.19 -64.64 1.86
CA PRO A 492 -13.24 -63.63 2.90
C PRO A 492 -11.95 -62.81 3.00
N VAL A 493 -12.09 -61.50 3.15
CA VAL A 493 -10.97 -60.56 3.30
C VAL A 493 -11.24 -59.61 4.46
N ILE A 494 -10.28 -59.55 5.37
CA ILE A 494 -10.22 -58.54 6.44
C ILE A 494 -9.39 -57.39 5.90
N LYS A 495 -9.92 -56.17 5.97
CA LYS A 495 -9.25 -54.95 5.53
C LYS A 495 -9.13 -53.99 6.71
N CYS A 496 -7.94 -53.45 6.93
CA CYS A 496 -7.64 -52.49 7.99
C CYS A 496 -7.24 -51.16 7.36
N GLU A 497 -7.97 -50.11 7.74
CA GLU A 497 -7.80 -48.73 7.29
C GLU A 497 -7.64 -47.81 8.52
N ASP A 498 -7.21 -46.56 8.30
CA ASP A 498 -7.06 -45.56 9.35
C ASP A 498 -6.25 -46.07 10.56
N ILE A 499 -5.10 -46.70 10.30
CA ILE A 499 -4.31 -47.40 11.31
C ILE A 499 -3.50 -46.40 12.16
N ASP A 500 -3.75 -46.37 13.46
CA ASP A 500 -2.89 -45.73 14.47
C ASP A 500 -1.71 -46.67 14.78
N TYR A 501 -0.63 -46.51 14.01
CA TYR A 501 0.55 -47.37 14.05
C TYR A 501 1.13 -47.53 15.46
N GLN A 502 1.27 -46.44 16.22
CA GLN A 502 1.92 -46.47 17.52
C GLN A 502 1.08 -47.24 18.54
N LYS A 503 -0.25 -47.05 18.53
CA LYS A 503 -1.14 -47.81 19.40
C LYS A 503 -1.24 -49.28 18.99
N LEU A 504 -1.21 -49.55 17.69
CA LEU A 504 -1.27 -50.92 17.18
C LEU A 504 -0.04 -51.74 17.61
N ILE A 505 1.17 -51.17 17.56
CA ILE A 505 2.37 -51.85 18.08
C ILE A 505 2.22 -52.13 19.58
N ASN A 506 1.84 -51.12 20.36
CA ASN A 506 1.68 -51.30 21.81
C ASN A 506 0.63 -52.39 22.13
N ALA A 507 -0.47 -52.44 21.37
CA ALA A 507 -1.47 -53.49 21.50
C ALA A 507 -0.92 -54.88 21.16
N ALA A 508 -0.04 -54.98 20.16
CA ALA A 508 0.62 -56.24 19.80
C ALA A 508 1.63 -56.71 20.86
N ASP A 509 2.33 -55.80 21.52
CA ASP A 509 3.27 -56.15 22.60
C ASP A 509 2.53 -56.66 23.86
N LEU A 510 1.32 -56.17 24.13
CA LEU A 510 0.46 -56.69 25.21
C LEU A 510 -0.02 -58.13 24.95
N VAL A 511 -0.11 -58.57 23.70
CA VAL A 511 -0.44 -59.96 23.34
C VAL A 511 0.70 -60.92 23.70
N ASP A 512 1.96 -60.46 23.65
CA ASP A 512 3.13 -61.27 24.04
C ASP A 512 3.16 -61.49 25.56
N ASP A 513 2.80 -60.48 26.36
CA ASP A 513 2.69 -60.60 27.83
C ASP A 513 1.55 -61.55 28.27
N GLU A 514 0.42 -61.58 27.55
CA GLU A 514 -0.67 -62.54 27.80
C GLU A 514 -0.32 -63.99 27.43
N LYS A 515 0.53 -64.22 26.42
CA LYS A 515 1.02 -65.57 26.09
C LYS A 515 2.06 -66.06 27.10
N LEU A 516 2.97 -65.19 27.53
CA LEU A 516 3.98 -65.48 28.56
C LEU A 516 3.37 -65.80 29.94
N SER A 517 2.21 -65.22 30.26
CA SER A 517 1.45 -65.53 31.49
C SER A 517 0.61 -66.81 31.40
N LYS A 518 0.18 -67.24 30.21
CA LYS A 518 -0.53 -68.52 30.01
C LYS A 518 0.40 -69.74 29.90
N ASP A 519 1.63 -69.58 29.41
CA ASP A 519 2.64 -70.66 29.37
C ASP A 519 3.33 -70.88 30.73
N LYS A 520 3.25 -69.91 31.64
CA LYS A 520 3.61 -70.09 33.06
C LYS A 520 2.37 -70.49 33.85
N GLY A 521 2.02 -71.77 33.81
CA GLY A 521 0.97 -72.34 34.65
C GLY A 521 1.20 -71.98 36.12
N PHE A 522 0.42 -71.02 36.63
CA PHE A 522 0.20 -70.83 38.05
C PHE A 522 -1.25 -71.22 38.34
N ASP A 523 -1.36 -72.51 38.68
CA ASP A 523 -2.46 -73.08 39.43
C ASP A 523 -2.42 -72.49 40.84
N TYR A 524 -3.42 -71.71 41.23
CA TYR A 524 -3.71 -71.49 42.65
C TYR A 524 -5.20 -71.67 42.87
N LYS A 525 -5.50 -72.76 43.58
CA LYS A 525 -6.74 -73.00 44.33
C LYS A 525 -7.16 -71.81 45.18
#